data_AF-A0A327PWK3-F1
#
_entry.id   AF-A0A327PWK3-F1
#
_cell.length_a   1.000
_cell.length_b   1.000
_cell.length_c   1.000
_cell.angle_alpha   90.00
_cell.angle_beta   90.00
_cell.angle_gamma   90.00
#
_symmetry.space_group_name_H-M   'P 1'
#
loop_
_entity.id
_entity.type
_entity.pdbx_description
1 polymer ?
#
loop_
_entity_poly.entity_id
_entity_poly.type
_entity_poly.pdbx_seq_one_letter_code
_entity_poly.pdbx_strand_id
1 'polypeptide(L)'
;MKKVLLFGALFAFLGLAAYAQEEEKVTDEDLTKYANVEVTFDNYVNSKTEELKAMILENEIFQGGARYNEIKAAWGDEAKMTEANVTDEEKAAFEEVKEFQGSLQGVLKEYKTGLIMDEEILGAGTYNKVLAATKEDPAIQEKLDTMIAEMKAKQEAEKEDTEEPTDGK
;
A
#
# COMPACT_ATOMS: atom_id res chain seq x y z
N MET A 1 -17.61 45.55 58.11
CA MET A 1 -17.99 46.58 57.11
C MET A 1 -16.95 46.59 55.99
N LYS A 2 -17.43 46.57 54.74
CA LYS A 2 -16.78 47.07 53.50
C LYS A 2 -15.47 46.35 53.10
N LYS A 3 -15.53 45.35 52.21
CA LYS A 3 -15.45 45.49 50.72
C LYS A 3 -14.24 46.30 50.27
N VAL A 4 -13.52 45.78 49.28
CA VAL A 4 -12.26 46.26 48.65
C VAL A 4 -11.07 45.50 49.27
N LEU A 5 -10.51 44.46 48.64
CA LEU A 5 -9.64 44.56 47.46
C LEU A 5 -9.79 43.30 46.59
N LEU A 6 -10.77 43.34 45.69
CA LEU A 6 -11.05 42.33 44.65
C LEU A 6 -10.53 42.87 43.32
N PHE A 7 -9.23 43.21 43.23
CA PHE A 7 -8.67 43.93 42.06
C PHE A 7 -7.19 43.64 41.73
N GLY A 8 -6.63 42.51 42.21
CA GLY A 8 -5.18 42.24 42.07
C GLY A 8 -4.77 40.91 41.42
N ALA A 9 -5.71 40.04 41.02
CA ALA A 9 -5.38 38.70 40.50
C ALA A 9 -6.00 38.39 39.13
N LEU A 10 -6.40 39.42 38.38
CA LEU A 10 -6.96 39.29 37.02
C LEU A 10 -5.91 39.58 35.92
N PHE A 11 -4.65 39.20 36.14
CA PHE A 11 -3.57 39.35 35.15
C PHE A 11 -2.62 38.14 35.05
N ALA A 12 -3.07 36.96 35.50
CA ALA A 12 -2.29 35.72 35.36
C ALA A 12 -2.75 34.81 34.20
N PHE A 13 -3.59 35.31 33.27
CA PHE A 13 -4.14 34.51 32.17
C PHE A 13 -3.68 34.93 30.76
N LEU A 14 -2.78 35.92 30.62
CA LEU A 14 -2.30 36.38 29.31
C LEU A 14 -0.96 35.76 28.87
N GLY A 15 -0.48 34.72 29.57
CA GLY A 15 0.81 34.08 29.30
C GLY A 15 0.75 32.80 28.46
N LEU A 16 -0.44 32.32 28.07
CA LEU A 16 -0.55 31.31 27.02
C LEU A 16 -0.47 32.02 25.68
N ALA A 17 0.72 32.56 25.38
CA ALA A 17 1.14 32.67 23.99
C ALA A 17 1.10 31.24 23.46
N ALA A 18 -0.01 30.89 22.82
CA ALA A 18 -0.09 29.77 21.93
C ALA A 18 1.04 30.00 20.91
N TYR A 19 2.19 29.40 21.17
CA TYR A 19 3.04 28.94 20.10
C TYR A 19 2.18 27.92 19.36
N ALA A 20 1.31 28.41 18.48
CA ALA A 20 1.08 27.76 17.22
C ALA A 20 2.47 27.68 16.61
N GLN A 21 3.18 26.60 16.93
CA GLN A 21 4.25 26.11 16.08
C GLN A 21 3.62 26.16 14.69
N GLU A 22 4.14 27.02 13.81
CA GLU A 22 3.77 27.03 12.40
C GLU A 22 4.05 25.61 11.93
N GLU A 23 3.05 24.76 12.03
CA GLU A 23 3.03 23.47 11.40
C GLU A 23 3.17 23.81 9.93
N GLU A 24 4.35 23.52 9.40
CA GLU A 24 4.65 23.80 8.02
C GLU A 24 3.51 23.19 7.22
N LYS A 25 2.74 24.03 6.51
CA LYS A 25 1.56 23.53 5.81
C LYS A 25 1.99 22.49 4.80
N VAL A 26 1.19 21.44 4.63
CA VAL A 26 1.42 20.47 3.56
C VAL A 26 1.48 21.19 2.22
N THR A 27 2.49 20.88 1.42
CA THR A 27 2.71 21.51 0.12
C THR A 27 2.28 20.58 -1.01
N ASP A 28 2.15 21.13 -2.21
CA ASP A 28 1.85 20.31 -3.40
C ASP A 28 3.01 19.36 -3.74
N GLU A 29 4.25 19.72 -3.41
CA GLU A 29 5.40 18.83 -3.52
C GLU A 29 5.29 17.64 -2.55
N ASP A 30 4.90 17.89 -1.29
CA ASP A 30 4.67 16.85 -0.29
C ASP A 30 3.59 15.86 -0.76
N LEU A 31 2.47 16.38 -1.29
CA LEU A 31 1.38 15.57 -1.84
C LEU A 31 1.82 14.78 -3.07
N THR A 32 2.63 15.37 -3.95
CA THR A 32 3.15 14.69 -5.14
C THR A 32 4.08 13.54 -4.77
N LYS A 33 5.00 13.73 -3.80
CA LYS A 33 5.88 12.66 -3.30
C LYS A 33 5.06 11.53 -2.68
N TYR A 34 4.07 11.87 -1.87
CA TYR A 34 3.18 10.88 -1.26
C TYR A 34 2.40 10.09 -2.33
N ALA A 35 1.80 10.78 -3.30
CA ALA A 35 1.08 10.13 -4.41
C ALA A 35 1.99 9.20 -5.21
N ASN A 36 3.23 9.62 -5.51
CA ASN A 36 4.22 8.78 -6.17
C ASN A 36 4.54 7.51 -5.38
N VAL A 37 4.65 7.58 -4.05
CA VAL A 37 4.86 6.41 -3.20
C VAL A 37 3.67 5.46 -3.27
N GLU A 38 2.43 5.95 -3.21
CA GLU A 38 1.24 5.10 -3.31
C GLU A 38 1.14 4.41 -4.68
N VAL A 39 1.37 5.14 -5.78
CA VAL A 39 1.37 4.56 -7.13
C VAL A 39 2.50 3.55 -7.31
N THR A 40 3.70 3.85 -6.81
CA THR A 40 4.84 2.93 -6.85
C THR A 40 4.57 1.66 -6.06
N PHE A 41 3.99 1.81 -4.86
CA PHE A 41 3.59 0.69 -4.03
C PHE A 41 2.53 -0.18 -4.72
N ASP A 42 1.51 0.43 -5.32
CA ASP A 42 0.46 -0.30 -6.04
C ASP A 42 1.01 -1.08 -7.25
N ASN A 43 1.96 -0.49 -7.99
CA ASN A 43 2.66 -1.21 -9.06
C ASN A 43 3.42 -2.43 -8.54
N TYR A 44 4.04 -2.33 -7.36
CA TYR A 44 4.71 -3.46 -6.73
C TYR A 44 3.72 -4.53 -6.24
N VAL A 45 2.56 -4.14 -5.71
CA VAL A 45 1.47 -5.07 -5.37
C VAL A 45 1.00 -5.82 -6.61
N ASN A 46 0.81 -5.11 -7.73
CA ASN A 46 0.42 -5.71 -9.00
C ASN A 46 1.49 -6.69 -9.51
N SER A 47 2.78 -6.33 -9.46
CA SER A 47 3.85 -7.23 -9.89
C SER A 47 3.93 -8.51 -9.06
N LYS A 48 3.74 -8.43 -7.73
CA LYS A 48 3.65 -9.61 -6.86
C LYS A 48 2.39 -10.44 -7.09
N THR A 49 1.31 -9.80 -7.50
CA THR A 49 0.08 -10.50 -7.91
C THR A 49 0.30 -11.28 -9.21
N GLU A 50 0.99 -10.69 -10.18
CA GLU A 50 1.34 -11.39 -11.42
C GLU A 50 2.35 -12.52 -11.18
N GLU A 51 3.32 -12.33 -10.28
CA GLU A 51 4.25 -13.39 -9.86
C GLU A 51 3.49 -14.58 -9.24
N LEU A 52 2.53 -14.32 -8.33
CA LEU A 52 1.67 -15.37 -7.78
C LEU A 52 0.86 -16.09 -8.86
N LYS A 53 0.30 -15.35 -9.83
CA LYS A 53 -0.44 -15.95 -10.95
C LYS A 53 0.47 -16.83 -11.79
N ALA A 54 1.68 -16.38 -12.13
CA ALA A 54 2.65 -17.15 -12.89
C ALA A 54 3.05 -18.44 -12.15
N MET A 55 3.32 -18.37 -10.84
CA MET A 55 3.60 -19.55 -10.00
C MET A 55 2.48 -20.61 -10.03
N ILE A 56 1.26 -20.24 -10.41
CA ILE A 56 0.11 -21.15 -10.51
C ILE A 56 -0.13 -21.58 -11.96
N LEU A 57 -0.20 -20.62 -12.89
CA LEU A 57 -0.65 -20.83 -14.26
C LEU A 57 0.46 -21.40 -15.16
N GLU A 58 1.71 -21.01 -14.92
CA GLU A 58 2.86 -21.41 -15.72
C GLU A 58 3.62 -22.59 -15.10
N ASN A 59 3.21 -23.04 -13.91
CA ASN A 59 3.84 -24.16 -13.22
C ASN A 59 3.53 -25.48 -13.94
N GLU A 60 4.59 -26.14 -14.43
CA GLU A 60 4.52 -27.40 -15.17
C GLU A 60 3.92 -28.56 -14.36
N ILE A 61 3.94 -28.48 -13.03
CA ILE A 61 3.38 -29.50 -12.13
C ILE A 61 1.85 -29.35 -12.07
N PHE A 62 1.33 -28.12 -11.94
CA PHE A 62 -0.12 -27.90 -11.92
C PHE A 62 -0.73 -27.96 -13.32
N GLN A 63 0.02 -27.64 -14.37
CA GLN A 63 -0.50 -27.58 -15.74
C GLN A 63 -1.72 -26.64 -15.87
N GLY A 64 -1.71 -25.56 -15.06
CA GLY A 64 -2.75 -24.53 -15.04
C GLY A 64 -3.57 -24.46 -13.74
N GLY A 65 -4.39 -23.41 -13.65
CA GLY A 65 -5.12 -23.07 -12.42
C GLY A 65 -6.19 -24.08 -11.99
N ALA A 66 -6.65 -24.95 -12.89
CA ALA A 66 -7.67 -25.96 -12.57
C ALA A 66 -7.14 -26.98 -11.55
N ARG A 67 -5.96 -27.55 -11.79
CA ARG A 67 -5.36 -28.53 -10.88
C ARG A 67 -4.95 -27.91 -9.56
N TYR A 68 -4.38 -26.70 -9.59
CA TYR A 68 -4.10 -25.94 -8.37
C TYR A 68 -5.36 -25.78 -7.51
N ASN A 69 -6.51 -25.44 -8.11
CA ASN A 69 -7.77 -25.28 -7.38
C ASN A 69 -8.31 -26.60 -6.82
N GLU A 70 -8.13 -27.71 -7.53
CA GLU A 70 -8.48 -29.04 -7.04
C GLU A 70 -7.65 -29.42 -5.81
N ILE A 71 -6.33 -29.26 -5.89
CA ILE A 71 -5.41 -29.47 -4.76
C ILE A 71 -5.79 -28.57 -3.59
N LYS A 72 -6.03 -27.28 -3.85
CA LYS A 72 -6.46 -26.30 -2.84
C LYS A 72 -7.74 -26.72 -2.13
N ALA A 73 -8.72 -27.28 -2.85
CA ALA A 73 -10.00 -27.71 -2.30
C ALA A 73 -9.86 -28.97 -1.41
N ALA A 74 -8.88 -29.81 -1.70
CA ALA A 74 -8.55 -31.01 -0.92
C ALA A 74 -7.57 -30.74 0.23
N TRP A 75 -6.79 -29.67 0.16
CA TRP A 75 -5.65 -29.42 1.04
C TRP A 75 -5.98 -29.50 2.53
N GLY A 76 -5.20 -30.27 3.29
CA GLY A 76 -5.39 -30.46 4.74
C GLY A 76 -6.44 -31.52 5.11
N ASP A 77 -7.09 -32.15 4.14
CA ASP A 77 -7.97 -33.30 4.32
C ASP A 77 -7.37 -34.52 3.59
N GLU A 78 -6.76 -35.43 4.34
CA GLU A 78 -6.06 -36.60 3.78
C GLU A 78 -6.97 -37.49 2.93
N ALA A 79 -8.25 -37.62 3.29
CA ALA A 79 -9.19 -38.42 2.52
C ALA A 79 -9.46 -37.78 1.15
N LYS A 80 -9.68 -36.46 1.11
CA LYS A 80 -9.88 -35.73 -0.15
C LYS A 80 -8.61 -35.65 -0.99
N MET A 81 -7.45 -35.49 -0.36
CA MET A 81 -6.17 -35.49 -1.07
C MET A 81 -5.88 -36.85 -1.71
N THR A 82 -6.26 -37.93 -1.03
CA THR A 82 -6.18 -39.29 -1.58
C THR A 82 -7.17 -39.48 -2.73
N GLU A 83 -8.43 -39.04 -2.56
CA GLU A 83 -9.46 -39.12 -3.62
C GLU A 83 -9.07 -38.33 -4.88
N ALA A 84 -8.49 -37.15 -4.70
CA ALA A 84 -8.00 -36.29 -5.79
C ALA A 84 -6.63 -36.73 -6.36
N ASN A 85 -6.07 -37.84 -5.87
CA ASN A 85 -4.76 -38.38 -6.27
C ASN A 85 -3.64 -37.33 -6.22
N VAL A 86 -3.60 -36.50 -5.17
CA VAL A 86 -2.59 -35.45 -5.04
C VAL A 86 -1.21 -36.08 -4.83
N THR A 87 -0.28 -35.81 -5.74
CA THR A 87 1.08 -36.37 -5.70
C THR A 87 1.97 -35.63 -4.70
N ASP A 88 3.12 -36.21 -4.35
CA ASP A 88 4.08 -35.53 -3.47
C ASP A 88 4.74 -34.31 -4.14
N GLU A 89 4.93 -34.36 -5.46
CA GLU A 89 5.42 -33.22 -6.26
C GLU A 89 4.40 -32.06 -6.25
N GLU A 90 3.11 -32.38 -6.40
CA GLU A 90 2.02 -31.40 -6.31
C GLU A 90 1.89 -30.80 -4.92
N LYS A 91 2.13 -31.60 -3.86
CA LYS A 91 2.17 -31.08 -2.49
C LYS A 91 3.30 -30.08 -2.30
N ALA A 92 4.51 -30.42 -2.76
CA ALA A 92 5.66 -29.54 -2.66
C ALA A 92 5.42 -28.23 -3.42
N ALA A 93 4.96 -28.30 -4.67
CA ALA A 93 4.62 -27.11 -5.46
C ALA A 93 3.52 -26.26 -4.79
N PHE A 94 2.51 -26.90 -4.19
CA PHE A 94 1.44 -26.19 -3.50
C PHE A 94 1.93 -25.50 -2.22
N GLU A 95 2.84 -26.14 -1.49
CA GLU A 95 3.51 -25.55 -0.33
C GLU A 95 4.32 -24.32 -0.72
N GLU A 96 5.08 -24.36 -1.81
CA GLU A 96 5.83 -23.18 -2.31
C GLU A 96 4.89 -22.00 -2.62
N VAL A 97 3.77 -22.24 -3.30
CA VAL A 97 2.76 -21.18 -3.55
C VAL A 97 2.21 -20.62 -2.25
N LYS A 98 1.92 -21.49 -1.27
CA LYS A 98 1.39 -21.07 0.03
C LYS A 98 2.41 -20.30 0.85
N GLU A 99 3.69 -20.68 0.81
CA GLU A 99 4.78 -19.96 1.45
C GLU A 99 4.97 -18.58 0.84
N PHE A 100 4.96 -18.49 -0.50
CA PHE A 100 4.98 -17.22 -1.19
C PHE A 100 3.80 -16.33 -0.77
N GLN A 101 2.57 -16.84 -0.82
CA GLN A 101 1.37 -16.13 -0.35
C GLN A 101 1.49 -15.66 1.10
N GLY A 102 2.01 -16.52 1.99
CA GLY A 102 2.25 -16.18 3.39
C GLY A 102 3.32 -15.11 3.59
N SER A 103 4.30 -15.04 2.69
CA SER A 103 5.36 -14.03 2.72
C SER A 103 4.90 -12.64 2.27
N LEU A 104 3.86 -12.56 1.42
CA LEU A 104 3.45 -11.31 0.76
C LEU A 104 3.20 -10.16 1.73
N GLN A 105 2.52 -10.41 2.86
CA GLN A 105 2.25 -9.36 3.83
C GLN A 105 3.54 -8.71 4.37
N GLY A 106 4.55 -9.53 4.67
CA GLY A 106 5.85 -9.06 5.16
C GLY A 106 6.59 -8.28 4.08
N VAL A 107 6.69 -8.85 2.88
CA VAL A 107 7.37 -8.26 1.73
C VAL A 107 6.76 -6.90 1.35
N LEU A 108 5.43 -6.83 1.24
CA LEU A 108 4.72 -5.59 0.91
C LEU A 108 4.91 -4.52 2.00
N LYS A 109 4.84 -4.92 3.27
CA LYS A 109 5.05 -3.99 4.40
C LYS A 109 6.47 -3.44 4.39
N GLU A 110 7.47 -4.30 4.22
CA GLU A 110 8.87 -3.91 4.17
C GLU A 110 9.13 -2.94 3.02
N TYR A 111 8.60 -3.25 1.82
CA TYR A 111 8.72 -2.38 0.66
C TYR A 111 8.08 -1.01 0.89
N LYS A 112 6.82 -0.95 1.37
CA LYS A 112 6.15 0.33 1.67
C LYS A 112 6.89 1.13 2.75
N THR A 113 7.37 0.45 3.78
CA THR A 113 8.15 1.09 4.85
C THR A 113 9.46 1.66 4.30
N GLY A 114 10.14 0.93 3.42
CA GLY A 114 11.35 1.40 2.73
C GLY A 114 11.09 2.69 1.95
N LEU A 115 10.03 2.74 1.14
CA LEU A 115 9.65 3.94 0.40
C LEU A 115 9.34 5.14 1.31
N ILE A 116 8.66 4.89 2.44
CA ILE A 116 8.30 5.95 3.41
C ILE A 116 9.54 6.46 4.14
N MET A 117 10.46 5.58 4.52
CA MET A 117 11.61 5.92 5.35
C MET A 117 12.78 6.53 4.56
N ASP A 118 12.79 6.36 3.24
CA ASP A 118 13.79 6.96 2.37
C ASP A 118 13.54 8.47 2.19
N GLU A 119 14.46 9.29 2.69
CA GLU A 119 14.39 10.77 2.64
C GLU A 119 14.53 11.33 1.21
N GLU A 120 15.09 10.56 0.27
CA GLU A 120 15.17 10.96 -1.14
C GLU A 120 13.84 10.69 -1.88
N ILE A 121 13.01 9.78 -1.36
CA ILE A 121 11.72 9.42 -1.94
C ILE A 121 10.57 10.19 -1.26
N LEU A 122 10.42 10.03 0.05
CA LEU A 122 9.34 10.65 0.82
C LEU A 122 9.82 11.21 2.16
N GLY A 123 10.51 10.40 2.94
CA GLY A 123 10.89 10.71 4.32
C GLY A 123 9.72 10.61 5.30
N ALA A 124 10.02 10.14 6.51
CA ALA A 124 9.00 9.89 7.54
C ALA A 124 8.31 11.19 8.00
N GLY A 125 9.02 12.32 7.94
CA GLY A 125 8.47 13.64 8.25
C GLY A 125 7.35 14.02 7.28
N THR A 126 7.61 13.95 5.98
CA THR A 126 6.65 14.25 4.91
C THR A 126 5.45 13.31 4.96
N TYR A 127 5.68 12.02 5.18
CA TYR A 127 4.61 11.03 5.33
C TYR A 127 3.63 11.42 6.46
N ASN A 128 4.16 11.71 7.64
CA ASN A 128 3.34 12.07 8.80
C ASN A 128 2.62 13.41 8.60
N LYS A 129 3.30 14.38 7.97
CA LYS A 129 2.75 15.69 7.62
C LYS A 129 1.53 15.57 6.69
N VAL A 130 1.67 14.82 5.59
CA VAL A 130 0.56 14.57 4.66
C VAL A 130 -0.56 13.80 5.34
N LEU A 131 -0.24 12.75 6.11
CA LEU A 131 -1.23 11.95 6.82
C LEU A 131 -2.02 12.75 7.88
N ALA A 132 -1.40 13.72 8.53
CA ALA A 132 -2.09 14.63 9.44
C ALA A 132 -3.03 15.55 8.66
N ALA A 133 -2.54 16.17 7.58
CA ALA A 133 -3.32 17.09 6.76
C ALA A 133 -4.56 16.44 6.14
N THR A 134 -4.48 15.19 5.67
CA THR A 134 -5.64 14.49 5.09
C THR A 134 -6.70 14.11 6.13
N LYS A 135 -6.32 13.96 7.41
CA LYS A 135 -7.28 13.73 8.51
C LYS A 135 -7.99 15.01 8.93
N GLU A 136 -7.30 16.13 8.83
CA GLU A 136 -7.80 17.44 9.25
C GLU A 136 -8.66 18.12 8.18
N ASP A 137 -8.32 17.95 6.91
CA ASP A 137 -9.03 18.56 5.79
C ASP A 137 -9.39 17.52 4.70
N PRO A 138 -10.68 17.17 4.57
CA PRO A 138 -11.16 16.29 3.50
C PRO A 138 -10.82 16.77 2.08
N ALA A 139 -10.68 18.08 1.85
CA ALA A 139 -10.31 18.59 0.53
C ALA A 139 -8.87 18.21 0.14
N ILE A 140 -7.97 18.06 1.13
CA ILE A 140 -6.60 17.59 0.89
C ILE A 140 -6.61 16.11 0.54
N GLN A 141 -7.44 15.31 1.21
CA GLN A 141 -7.65 13.91 0.86
C GLN A 141 -8.18 13.76 -0.58
N GLU A 142 -9.22 14.52 -0.96
CA GLU A 142 -9.78 14.47 -2.32
C GLU A 142 -8.74 14.87 -3.38
N LYS A 143 -7.92 15.90 -3.09
CA LYS A 143 -6.81 16.30 -3.98
C LYS A 143 -5.79 15.19 -4.15
N LEU A 144 -5.39 14.54 -3.05
CA LEU A 144 -4.43 13.44 -3.08
C LEU A 144 -4.97 12.23 -3.86
N ASP A 145 -6.23 11.85 -3.62
CA ASP A 145 -6.88 10.74 -4.33
C ASP A 145 -6.97 11.03 -5.84
N THR A 146 -7.28 12.27 -6.21
CA THR A 146 -7.29 12.72 -7.61
C THR A 146 -5.90 12.58 -8.24
N MET A 147 -4.85 13.06 -7.55
CA MET A 147 -3.47 12.95 -8.04
C MET A 147 -3.06 11.49 -8.27
N ILE A 148 -3.37 10.59 -7.32
CA ILE A 148 -3.07 9.16 -7.44
C ILE A 148 -3.80 8.56 -8.64
N ALA A 149 -5.09 8.87 -8.82
CA ALA A 149 -5.88 8.36 -9.94
C ALA A 149 -5.34 8.84 -11.30
N GLU A 150 -5.01 10.13 -11.42
CA GLU A 150 -4.43 10.70 -12.64
C GLU A 150 -3.06 10.08 -12.98
N MET A 151 -2.19 9.89 -11.98
CA MET A 151 -0.90 9.25 -12.16
C MET A 151 -1.04 7.80 -12.64
N LYS A 152 -1.97 7.03 -12.08
CA LYS A 152 -2.26 5.66 -12.54
C LYS A 152 -2.76 5.63 -13.98
N ALA A 153 -3.76 6.47 -14.30
CA ALA A 153 -4.30 6.55 -15.65
C ALA A 153 -3.23 6.93 -16.69
N LYS A 154 -2.31 7.84 -16.32
CA LYS A 154 -1.19 8.21 -17.18
C LYS A 154 -0.23 7.03 -17.41
N GLN A 155 0.13 6.30 -16.37
CA GLN A 155 0.99 5.12 -16.48
C GLN A 155 0.34 3.99 -17.30
N GLU A 156 -0.97 3.83 -17.21
CA GLU A 156 -1.72 2.86 -18.02
C GLU A 156 -1.71 3.26 -19.50
N ALA A 157 -2.00 4.53 -19.82
CA ALA A 157 -1.94 5.03 -21.19
C ALA A 157 -0.53 4.90 -21.80
N GLU A 158 0.53 5.17 -21.03
CA GLU A 158 1.92 5.01 -21.48
C GLU A 158 2.30 3.54 -21.76
N LYS A 159 1.69 2.57 -21.07
CA LYS A 159 1.87 1.14 -21.34
C LYS A 159 1.15 0.70 -22.61
N GLU A 160 -0.05 1.20 -22.87
CA GLU A 160 -0.81 0.89 -24.08
C GLU A 160 -0.14 1.45 -25.35
N ASP A 161 0.45 2.65 -25.28
CA ASP A 161 1.16 3.27 -26.41
C ASP A 161 2.52 2.59 -26.75
N THR A 162 3.07 1.77 -25.84
CA THR A 162 4.32 1.02 -26.05
C THR A 162 4.11 -0.41 -26.54
N GLU A 163 2.89 -0.93 -26.48
CA GLU A 163 2.48 -2.20 -27.08
C GLU A 163 1.99 -1.97 -28.53
N GLU A 164 2.87 -1.57 -29.45
CA GLU A 164 2.54 -1.61 -30.89
C GLU A 164 2.10 -3.04 -31.29
N PRO A 165 1.07 -3.19 -32.15
CA PRO A 165 0.57 -4.50 -32.55
C PRO A 165 1.68 -5.23 -33.31
N THR A 166 2.17 -6.35 -32.78
CA THR A 166 2.92 -7.32 -33.58
C THR A 166 1.94 -7.92 -34.58
N ASP A 167 1.83 -7.25 -35.72
CA ASP A 167 1.08 -7.66 -36.89
C ASP A 167 1.53 -9.08 -37.27
N GLY A 168 0.57 -10.00 -37.32
CA GLY A 168 0.84 -11.42 -37.51
C GLY A 168 1.56 -11.69 -38.84
N LYS A 169 2.51 -12.63 -38.80
CA LYS A 169 2.96 -13.43 -39.94
C LYS A 169 3.42 -14.80 -39.49
#